data_AF-A0A1Z8WSZ1-F1
#
_entry.id   AF-A0A1Z8WSZ1-F1
#
_cell.length_a   1.000
_cell.length_b   1.000
_cell.length_c   1.000
_cell.angle_alpha   90.00
_cell.angle_beta   90.00
_cell.angle_gamma   90.00
#
_symmetry.space_group_name_H-M   'P 1'
#
loop_
_entity.id
_entity.type
_entity.pdbx_description
1 polymer ?
#
loop_
_entity_poly.entity_id
_entity_poly.type
_entity_poly.pdbx_seq_one_letter_code
_entity_poly.pdbx_strand_id
1 'polypeptide(L)'
;MALNDASKINISLKKLSGKAHTSNDKGLPNEGLPSNVTLASSTIFGETIPSSPTANITNPFTRSGTGTFQVEYVRLIATYIPGTDTPAGKHGFKLSLPSDYATKSSHGPTGAFVNNADIYSSNGALQLVPPSFGTTYEAKPYYGTVGSGTLIPVLDDRDWTIDYFNGILFQQDPPADTSQNPTYVDAFIYIGDYLNTVVTNSAGGAPTGGEYVLGSANGGLSSARVLTAGEGISITTNASPRQIIVNSTGLTSRTKAHYDVAAGFNNATNFACTGINFSDSVYDASRIDIYLNGQLLRSGSSYDYVLAGPTDTDGVDFKFNLKEDDVVGVVLF
;
A
#
# COMPACT_ATOMS: atom_id res chain seq x y z
N MET A 1 39.19 -10.02 26.03
CA MET A 1 38.04 -10.91 25.85
C MET A 1 38.50 -12.31 25.51
N ALA A 2 38.42 -13.22 26.47
CA ALA A 2 38.78 -14.62 26.30
C ALA A 2 37.71 -15.53 26.94
N LEU A 3 36.47 -15.44 26.43
CA LEU A 3 35.39 -16.37 26.80
C LEU A 3 35.90 -17.81 26.81
N ASN A 4 35.56 -18.56 27.85
CA ASN A 4 35.88 -19.98 27.94
C ASN A 4 35.05 -20.79 26.93
N ASP A 5 35.45 -22.04 26.70
CA ASP A 5 34.81 -22.88 25.68
C ASP A 5 33.35 -23.19 26.00
N ALA A 6 33.00 -23.34 27.28
CA ALA A 6 31.62 -23.57 27.70
C ALA A 6 30.72 -22.38 27.34
N SER A 7 31.15 -21.14 27.62
CA SER A 7 30.43 -19.92 27.22
C SER A 7 30.29 -19.82 25.72
N LYS A 8 31.37 -20.03 24.96
CA LYS A 8 31.35 -19.97 23.48
C LYS A 8 30.34 -20.98 22.89
N ILE A 9 30.34 -22.22 23.39
CA ILE A 9 29.43 -23.28 22.96
C ILE A 9 27.99 -22.91 23.32
N ASN A 10 27.75 -22.50 24.57
CA ASN A 10 26.41 -22.18 25.06
C ASN A 10 25.80 -20.98 24.32
N ILE A 11 26.58 -19.92 24.08
CA ILE A 11 26.14 -18.75 23.31
C ILE A 11 25.69 -19.18 21.91
N SER A 12 26.53 -19.96 21.24
CA SER A 12 26.25 -20.42 19.87
C SER A 12 25.04 -21.36 19.81
N LEU A 13 25.00 -22.38 20.68
CA LEU A 13 23.94 -23.38 20.71
C LEU A 13 22.57 -22.77 21.04
N LYS A 14 22.52 -21.91 22.05
CA LYS A 14 21.27 -21.24 22.47
C LYS A 14 20.76 -20.33 21.37
N LYS A 15 21.65 -19.54 20.76
CA LYS A 15 21.28 -18.65 19.65
C LYS A 15 20.74 -19.43 18.44
N LEU A 16 21.39 -20.52 18.05
CA LEU A 16 20.90 -21.43 17.01
C LEU A 16 19.54 -22.07 17.34
N SER A 17 19.25 -22.24 18.63
CA SER A 17 17.97 -22.78 19.11
C SER A 17 16.90 -21.71 19.35
N GLY A 18 17.16 -20.45 18.94
CA GLY A 18 16.21 -19.35 19.12
C GLY A 18 16.13 -18.79 20.55
N LYS A 19 17.16 -19.00 21.36
CA LYS A 19 17.22 -18.61 22.78
C LYS A 19 18.38 -17.66 23.04
N ALA A 20 18.15 -16.67 23.90
CA ALA A 20 19.23 -15.83 24.41
C ALA A 20 20.13 -16.62 25.36
N HIS A 21 21.41 -16.30 25.40
CA HIS A 21 22.31 -16.80 26.43
C HIS A 21 22.31 -15.83 27.62
N THR A 22 21.82 -16.27 28.78
CA THR A 22 21.76 -15.43 29.98
C THR A 22 22.62 -15.93 31.13
N SER A 23 22.96 -17.22 31.15
CA SER A 23 23.89 -17.83 32.11
C SER A 23 24.44 -19.15 31.58
N ASN A 24 25.64 -19.55 32.01
CA ASN A 24 26.19 -20.88 31.72
C ASN A 24 25.46 -22.01 32.47
N ASP A 25 24.86 -21.71 33.61
CA ASP A 25 24.17 -22.70 34.46
C ASP A 25 22.75 -23.02 33.97
N LYS A 26 22.25 -22.23 33.02
CA LYS A 26 20.95 -22.48 32.36
C LYS A 26 21.12 -23.36 31.13
N GLY A 27 20.52 -24.55 31.16
CA GLY A 27 20.32 -25.35 29.94
C GLY A 27 19.32 -24.71 28.98
N LEU A 28 19.24 -25.22 27.74
CA LEU A 28 18.30 -24.77 26.71
C LEU A 28 16.83 -24.64 27.20
N PRO A 29 16.26 -25.60 27.95
CA PRO A 29 14.87 -25.49 28.40
C PRO A 29 14.64 -24.37 29.42
N ASN A 30 15.69 -23.94 30.12
CA ASN A 30 15.64 -22.92 31.16
C ASN A 30 15.89 -21.51 30.62
N GLU A 31 16.22 -21.37 29.33
CA GLU A 31 16.31 -20.07 28.67
C GLU A 31 14.92 -19.63 28.20
N GLY A 32 14.39 -18.61 28.87
CA GLY A 32 13.06 -18.06 28.60
C GLY A 32 13.04 -16.95 27.54
N LEU A 33 14.17 -16.27 27.33
CA LEU A 33 14.21 -15.09 26.46
C LEU A 33 14.53 -15.48 25.00
N PRO A 34 13.81 -14.93 24.02
CA PRO A 34 14.02 -15.25 22.61
C PRO A 34 15.30 -14.61 22.06
N SER A 35 15.97 -15.31 21.16
CA SER A 35 16.95 -14.78 20.19
C SER A 35 16.68 -15.44 18.85
N ASN A 36 17.34 -15.04 17.77
CA ASN A 36 17.21 -15.79 16.53
C ASN A 36 18.42 -15.68 15.61
N VAL A 37 18.53 -16.68 14.74
CA VAL A 37 19.36 -16.69 13.53
C VAL A 37 18.46 -16.79 12.29
N THR A 38 17.29 -17.40 12.42
CA THR A 38 16.25 -17.42 11.39
C THR A 38 15.51 -16.09 11.41
N LEU A 39 15.62 -15.31 10.35
CA LEU A 39 15.05 -13.96 10.29
C LEU A 39 13.79 -13.94 9.42
N ALA A 40 12.79 -13.19 9.87
CA ALA A 40 11.61 -12.86 9.06
C ALA A 40 11.86 -11.54 8.31
N SER A 41 11.16 -11.30 7.21
CA SER A 41 11.32 -10.03 6.46
C SER A 41 11.00 -8.78 7.30
N SER A 42 10.19 -8.91 8.35
CA SER A 42 9.89 -7.84 9.32
C SER A 42 11.00 -7.60 10.35
N THR A 43 12.08 -8.39 10.36
CA THR A 43 13.21 -8.25 11.29
C THR A 43 14.55 -8.09 10.57
N ILE A 44 14.55 -8.01 9.23
CA ILE A 44 15.75 -7.76 8.42
C ILE A 44 15.80 -6.27 8.08
N PHE A 45 16.91 -5.59 8.40
CA PHE A 45 17.12 -4.19 8.02
C PHE A 45 16.94 -4.02 6.51
N GLY A 46 15.96 -3.21 6.11
CA GLY A 46 15.60 -3.01 4.70
C GLY A 46 16.36 -1.86 4.04
N GLU A 47 16.84 -0.90 4.83
CA GLU A 47 17.56 0.27 4.35
C GLU A 47 19.08 0.14 4.58
N THR A 48 19.85 0.95 3.83
CA THR A 48 21.32 0.94 3.95
C THR A 48 21.74 1.54 5.29
N ILE A 49 22.51 0.78 6.06
CA ILE A 49 23.09 1.25 7.32
C ILE A 49 24.19 2.29 7.05
N PRO A 50 24.16 3.47 7.69
CA PRO A 50 25.16 4.51 7.48
C PRO A 50 26.58 4.05 7.83
N SER A 51 27.55 4.27 6.96
CA SER A 51 28.96 3.89 7.22
C SER A 51 29.68 4.82 8.20
N SER A 52 29.08 5.97 8.54
CA SER A 52 29.66 6.97 9.45
C SER A 52 28.57 7.56 10.34
N PRO A 53 28.01 6.77 11.27
CA PRO A 53 26.98 7.26 12.18
C PRO A 53 27.58 8.22 13.22
N THR A 54 26.81 9.23 13.62
CA THR A 54 27.19 10.19 14.65
C THR A 54 26.81 9.66 16.03
N ALA A 55 27.80 9.28 16.83
CA ALA A 55 27.61 8.98 18.25
C ALA A 55 27.77 10.26 19.06
N ASN A 56 26.79 10.58 19.92
CA ASN A 56 26.86 11.75 20.79
C ASN A 56 26.45 11.36 22.22
N ILE A 57 27.44 11.25 23.11
CA ILE A 57 27.25 10.85 24.50
C ILE A 57 26.47 11.90 25.30
N THR A 58 26.57 13.19 24.94
CA THR A 58 25.85 14.28 25.62
C THR A 58 24.41 14.43 25.13
N ASN A 59 24.12 13.98 23.91
CA ASN A 59 22.77 13.87 23.35
C ASN A 59 22.49 12.45 22.82
N PRO A 60 22.13 11.50 23.70
CA PRO A 60 21.92 10.09 23.37
C PRO A 60 20.57 9.83 22.67
N PHE A 61 20.24 10.67 21.69
CA PHE A 61 19.12 10.55 20.75
C PHE A 61 19.50 11.08 19.37
N THR A 62 20.79 11.05 19.04
CA THR A 62 21.30 11.57 17.77
C THR A 62 21.04 10.57 16.66
N ARG A 63 20.36 11.00 15.61
CA ARG A 63 20.00 10.18 14.45
C ARG A 63 21.00 10.33 13.31
N SER A 64 21.25 9.25 12.58
CA SER A 64 22.14 9.23 11.40
C SER A 64 21.48 8.52 10.22
N GLY A 65 21.71 9.02 9.00
CA GLY A 65 21.13 8.45 7.79
C GLY A 65 21.18 9.33 6.55
N THR A 66 20.74 8.78 5.42
CA THR A 66 20.55 9.50 4.15
C THR A 66 19.06 9.56 3.83
N GLY A 67 18.46 10.75 3.76
CA GLY A 67 17.01 10.93 3.56
C GLY A 67 16.25 10.76 4.87
N THR A 68 15.56 9.62 5.06
CA THR A 68 15.07 9.16 6.37
C THR A 68 16.28 8.77 7.23
N PHE A 69 16.26 9.00 8.55
CA PHE A 69 17.35 8.52 9.40
C PHE A 69 17.17 7.03 9.70
N GLN A 70 18.19 6.20 9.46
CA GLN A 70 18.15 4.74 9.64
C GLN A 70 18.54 4.27 11.05
N VAL A 71 19.37 5.04 11.76
CA VAL A 71 19.87 4.65 13.08
C VAL A 71 19.77 5.79 14.08
N GLU A 72 19.59 5.46 15.35
CA GLU A 72 19.61 6.42 16.46
C GLU A 72 20.57 5.94 17.55
N TYR A 73 21.46 6.83 17.99
CA TYR A 73 22.34 6.58 19.13
C TYR A 73 21.54 6.75 20.41
N VAL A 74 21.44 5.71 21.24
CA VAL A 74 20.60 5.67 22.45
C VAL A 74 21.38 5.11 23.64
N ARG A 75 21.11 5.69 24.82
CA ARG A 75 21.52 5.13 26.11
C ARG A 75 20.47 4.16 26.63
N LEU A 76 20.73 2.88 26.48
CA LEU A 76 19.87 1.79 26.91
C LEU A 76 20.12 1.48 28.39
N ILE A 77 19.05 1.21 29.14
CA ILE A 77 19.15 0.86 30.56
C ILE A 77 19.42 -0.63 30.69
N ALA A 78 20.47 -1.01 31.42
CA ALA A 78 20.78 -2.40 31.70
C ALA A 78 20.14 -2.82 33.02
N THR A 79 19.28 -3.83 32.98
CA THR A 79 18.59 -4.37 34.15
C THR A 79 18.94 -5.84 34.33
N TYR A 80 19.32 -6.21 35.55
CA TYR A 80 19.60 -7.61 35.89
C TYR A 80 18.40 -8.52 35.60
N ILE A 81 18.67 -9.70 35.01
CA ILE A 81 17.66 -10.72 34.74
C ILE A 81 17.66 -11.73 35.90
N PRO A 82 16.58 -11.80 36.72
CA PRO A 82 16.53 -12.70 37.86
C PRO A 82 16.80 -14.18 37.52
N GLY A 83 17.50 -14.86 38.42
CA GLY A 83 17.88 -16.25 38.28
C GLY A 83 18.96 -16.50 37.24
N THR A 84 19.70 -15.47 36.81
CA THR A 84 20.91 -15.60 35.97
C THR A 84 22.18 -15.41 36.79
N ASP A 85 22.05 -15.37 38.11
CA ASP A 85 23.15 -15.27 39.05
C ASP A 85 23.70 -16.64 39.44
N THR A 86 24.97 -16.64 39.79
CA THR A 86 25.67 -17.76 40.42
C THR A 86 26.37 -17.22 41.69
N PRO A 87 27.03 -18.06 42.49
CA PRO A 87 27.87 -17.58 43.58
C PRO A 87 28.97 -16.59 43.14
N ALA A 88 29.35 -16.59 41.86
CA ALA A 88 30.31 -15.64 41.31
C ALA A 88 29.72 -14.24 41.09
N GLY A 89 28.41 -14.14 40.85
CA GLY A 89 27.72 -12.86 40.63
C GLY A 89 26.60 -12.93 39.61
N LYS A 90 26.19 -11.77 39.09
CA LYS A 90 25.07 -11.62 38.15
C LYS A 90 25.57 -11.76 36.71
N HIS A 91 25.05 -12.69 35.91
CA HIS A 91 25.58 -12.89 34.54
C HIS A 91 24.76 -12.19 33.44
N GLY A 92 23.43 -12.22 33.53
CA GLY A 92 22.55 -11.75 32.46
C GLY A 92 21.87 -10.40 32.76
N PHE A 93 21.89 -9.51 31.78
CA PHE A 93 21.24 -8.20 31.82
C PHE A 93 20.41 -7.98 30.56
N LYS A 94 19.18 -7.50 30.73
CA LYS A 94 18.34 -7.04 29.62
C LYS A 94 18.56 -5.55 29.38
N LEU A 95 18.48 -5.16 28.11
CA LEU A 95 18.54 -3.77 27.70
C LEU A 95 17.14 -3.25 27.36
N SER A 96 16.86 -2.03 27.78
CA SER A 96 15.57 -1.37 27.55
C SER A 96 15.78 0.09 27.12
N LEU A 97 14.83 0.63 26.34
CA LEU A 97 14.81 2.07 26.05
C LEU A 97 14.67 2.89 27.34
N PRO A 98 15.24 4.10 27.42
CA PRO A 98 15.12 4.94 28.61
C PRO A 98 13.67 5.36 28.86
N SER A 99 13.36 5.75 30.10
CA SER A 99 12.01 6.12 30.53
C SER A 99 11.45 7.37 29.84
N ASP A 100 12.32 8.17 29.23
CA ASP A 100 12.00 9.41 28.51
C ASP A 100 12.25 9.30 27.00
N TYR A 101 12.41 8.10 26.46
CA TYR A 101 12.65 7.88 25.03
C TYR A 101 11.64 8.62 24.14
N ALA A 102 10.34 8.46 24.38
CA ALA A 102 9.26 9.03 23.59
C ALA A 102 9.22 10.57 23.61
N THR A 103 9.76 11.20 24.64
CA THR A 103 9.79 12.67 24.77
C THR A 103 11.10 13.28 24.27
N LYS A 104 12.19 12.51 24.26
CA LYS A 104 13.53 12.97 23.84
C LYS A 104 13.91 12.56 22.43
N SER A 105 13.48 11.38 21.99
CA SER A 105 13.75 10.88 20.64
C SER A 105 12.92 11.66 19.62
N SER A 106 13.58 12.08 18.55
CA SER A 106 12.91 12.69 17.40
C SER A 106 12.34 11.64 16.42
N HIS A 107 12.62 10.35 16.63
CA HIS A 107 11.89 9.27 15.97
C HIS A 107 10.46 9.15 16.51
N GLY A 108 10.25 9.54 17.78
CA GLY A 108 8.94 9.52 18.45
C GLY A 108 8.47 8.10 18.83
N PRO A 109 7.38 8.00 19.61
CA PRO A 109 6.83 6.70 19.99
C PRO A 109 6.07 6.06 18.83
N THR A 110 6.60 4.94 18.31
CA THR A 110 5.95 4.15 17.26
C THR A 110 6.26 2.67 17.45
N GLY A 111 5.27 1.79 17.27
CA GLY A 111 5.47 0.34 17.39
C GLY A 111 6.18 -0.06 18.70
N ALA A 112 7.36 -0.67 18.56
CA ALA A 112 8.19 -1.13 19.68
C ALA A 112 9.05 -0.02 20.35
N PHE A 113 9.08 1.19 19.77
CA PHE A 113 9.91 2.31 20.23
C PHE A 113 9.19 3.14 21.29
N VAL A 114 8.95 2.57 22.48
CA VAL A 114 8.25 3.24 23.59
C VAL A 114 9.11 3.30 24.84
N ASN A 115 8.76 4.17 25.79
CA ASN A 115 9.47 4.31 27.07
C ASN A 115 9.59 2.96 27.78
N ASN A 116 10.78 2.63 28.27
CA ASN A 116 11.07 1.38 28.99
C ASN A 116 10.84 0.09 28.18
N ALA A 117 10.75 0.16 26.85
CA ALA A 117 10.58 -1.03 26.03
C ALA A 117 11.81 -1.95 26.16
N ASP A 118 11.60 -3.18 26.62
CA ASP A 118 12.62 -4.22 26.63
C ASP A 118 12.90 -4.70 25.20
N ILE A 119 14.15 -4.70 24.77
CA ILE A 119 14.51 -5.02 23.38
C ILE A 119 14.08 -6.44 23.00
N TYR A 120 14.31 -7.42 23.88
CA TYR A 120 13.94 -8.82 23.63
C TYR A 120 12.44 -9.03 23.45
N SER A 121 11.61 -8.19 24.08
CA SER A 121 10.15 -8.31 24.03
C SER A 121 9.57 -7.92 22.66
N SER A 122 10.35 -7.18 21.86
CA SER A 122 9.97 -6.75 20.52
C SER A 122 10.03 -7.86 19.47
N ASN A 123 10.63 -9.01 19.79
CA ASN A 123 10.87 -10.12 18.85
C ASN A 123 11.54 -9.68 17.53
N GLY A 124 12.46 -8.71 17.61
CA GLY A 124 13.21 -8.18 16.48
C GLY A 124 12.58 -6.95 15.80
N ALA A 125 11.48 -6.39 16.33
CA ALA A 125 10.99 -5.10 15.86
C ALA A 125 11.84 -3.91 16.36
N LEU A 126 12.50 -4.07 17.51
CA LEU A 126 13.53 -3.18 18.05
C LEU A 126 14.84 -3.96 18.15
N GLN A 127 15.88 -3.49 17.46
CA GLN A 127 17.19 -4.17 17.40
C GLN A 127 18.33 -3.16 17.51
N LEU A 128 19.47 -3.61 18.02
CA LEU A 128 20.72 -2.86 17.97
C LEU A 128 21.41 -3.13 16.63
N VAL A 129 22.17 -2.15 16.16
CA VAL A 129 23.00 -2.33 14.95
C VAL A 129 24.33 -2.98 15.36
N PRO A 130 24.69 -4.16 14.81
CA PRO A 130 25.90 -4.86 15.20
C PRO A 130 27.19 -4.31 14.54
N PRO A 131 28.38 -4.63 15.10
CA PRO A 131 29.68 -4.24 14.55
C PRO A 131 29.98 -4.78 13.16
N SER A 132 29.19 -5.75 12.65
CA SER A 132 29.30 -6.20 11.26
C SER A 132 29.02 -5.09 10.24
N PHE A 133 28.37 -4.01 10.66
CA PHE A 133 28.16 -2.79 9.86
C PHE A 133 29.25 -1.72 10.08
N GLY A 134 30.26 -2.01 10.90
CA GLY A 134 31.37 -1.10 11.22
C GLY A 134 31.65 -1.05 12.72
N THR A 135 32.92 -0.86 13.09
CA THR A 135 33.35 -0.82 14.51
C THR A 135 32.74 0.33 15.30
N THR A 136 32.27 1.40 14.63
CA THR A 136 31.53 2.50 15.27
C THR A 136 30.21 2.07 15.90
N TYR A 137 29.65 0.94 15.46
CA TYR A 137 28.43 0.34 15.99
C TYR A 137 28.67 -0.55 17.22
N GLU A 138 29.92 -0.72 17.65
CA GLU A 138 30.23 -1.46 18.87
C GLU A 138 29.57 -0.81 20.09
N ALA A 139 28.69 -1.57 20.72
CA ALA A 139 27.98 -1.16 21.92
C ALA A 139 28.96 -0.95 23.07
N LYS A 140 28.72 0.08 23.88
CA LYS A 140 29.58 0.52 24.97
C LYS A 140 28.86 0.32 26.30
N PRO A 141 29.11 -0.78 27.02
CA PRO A 141 28.54 -0.99 28.34
C PRO A 141 29.26 -0.17 29.41
N TYR A 142 28.52 0.30 30.40
CA TYR A 142 29.03 1.09 31.52
C TYR A 142 28.46 0.57 32.84
N TYR A 143 29.20 0.80 33.93
CA TYR A 143 28.71 0.63 35.30
C TYR A 143 28.72 1.95 36.07
N GLY A 144 27.96 2.02 37.16
CA GLY A 144 27.81 3.24 37.97
C GLY A 144 26.65 4.13 37.51
N THR A 145 26.74 5.44 37.77
CA THR A 145 25.66 6.39 37.50
C THR A 145 25.38 6.55 36.01
N VAL A 146 24.11 6.48 35.61
CA VAL A 146 23.69 6.64 34.22
C VAL A 146 24.16 7.99 33.67
N GLY A 147 24.95 7.95 32.58
CA GLY A 147 25.49 9.13 31.90
C GLY A 147 26.82 9.68 32.42
N SER A 148 27.33 9.16 33.53
CA SER A 148 28.66 9.48 34.06
C SER A 148 29.40 8.23 34.59
N GLY A 149 28.99 7.05 34.14
CA GLY A 149 29.53 5.77 34.56
C GLY A 149 30.91 5.49 33.99
N THR A 150 31.53 4.41 34.46
CA THR A 150 32.81 3.94 33.94
C THR A 150 32.56 2.93 32.82
N LEU A 151 33.26 3.11 31.70
CA LEU A 151 33.19 2.21 30.56
C LEU A 151 33.74 0.83 30.93
N ILE A 152 33.03 -0.22 30.53
CA ILE A 152 33.50 -1.60 30.55
C ILE A 152 34.14 -1.85 29.17
N PRO A 153 35.48 -1.85 29.05
CA PRO A 153 36.14 -2.01 27.76
C PRO A 153 35.91 -3.42 27.16
N VAL A 154 36.11 -3.55 25.86
CA VAL A 154 35.97 -4.84 25.15
C VAL A 154 36.92 -5.91 25.71
N LEU A 155 38.09 -5.51 26.22
CA LEU A 155 39.07 -6.41 26.80
C LEU A 155 39.01 -6.48 28.33
N ASP A 156 37.91 -6.07 28.93
CA ASP A 156 37.68 -6.16 30.38
C ASP A 156 37.67 -7.63 30.86
N ASP A 157 38.17 -7.85 32.08
CA ASP A 157 38.27 -9.18 32.70
C ASP A 157 36.91 -9.85 32.92
N ARG A 158 35.80 -9.11 32.83
CA ARG A 158 34.43 -9.67 32.93
C ARG A 158 34.04 -10.59 31.77
N ASP A 159 34.78 -10.54 30.66
CA ASP A 159 34.52 -11.31 29.44
C ASP A 159 33.04 -11.29 29.03
N TRP A 160 32.61 -10.15 28.50
CA TRP A 160 31.21 -9.86 28.20
C TRP A 160 30.89 -10.00 26.71
N THR A 161 29.61 -10.23 26.40
CA THR A 161 29.07 -10.19 25.03
C THR A 161 27.69 -9.56 25.03
N ILE A 162 27.30 -9.01 23.88
CA ILE A 162 25.94 -8.51 23.63
C ILE A 162 25.33 -9.26 22.46
N ASP A 163 24.10 -9.70 22.64
CA ASP A 163 23.25 -10.17 21.55
C ASP A 163 22.47 -8.98 20.96
N TYR A 164 22.96 -8.44 19.84
CA TYR A 164 22.44 -7.24 19.20
C TYR A 164 21.00 -7.40 18.67
N PHE A 165 20.52 -8.64 18.49
CA PHE A 165 19.16 -8.90 18.04
C PHE A 165 18.11 -8.65 19.14
N ASN A 166 18.39 -9.01 20.38
CA ASN A 166 17.43 -8.98 21.49
C ASN A 166 17.88 -8.10 22.68
N GLY A 167 19.07 -7.51 22.62
CA GLY A 167 19.59 -6.63 23.66
C GLY A 167 19.85 -7.36 24.98
N ILE A 168 20.43 -8.56 24.92
CA ILE A 168 20.91 -9.26 26.13
C ILE A 168 22.42 -9.08 26.25
N LEU A 169 22.85 -8.54 27.40
CA LEU A 169 24.26 -8.46 27.78
C LEU A 169 24.55 -9.62 28.75
N PHE A 170 25.55 -10.42 28.41
CA PHE A 170 26.08 -11.48 29.26
C PHE A 170 27.50 -11.13 29.69
N GLN A 171 27.83 -11.38 30.95
CA GLN A 171 29.20 -11.36 31.47
C GLN A 171 29.56 -12.74 32.04
N GLN A 172 30.68 -13.32 31.60
CA GLN A 172 31.13 -14.62 32.07
C GLN A 172 31.64 -14.54 33.51
N ASP A 173 32.46 -13.53 33.79
CA ASP A 173 33.19 -13.37 35.04
C ASP A 173 32.74 -12.09 35.75
N PRO A 174 31.53 -12.09 36.36
CA PRO A 174 30.95 -10.90 36.96
C PRO A 174 31.88 -10.30 38.03
N PRO A 175 31.86 -8.96 38.21
CA PRO A 175 32.70 -8.31 39.20
C PRO A 175 32.27 -8.70 40.62
N ALA A 176 33.25 -8.85 41.52
CA ALA A 176 32.99 -9.12 42.94
C ALA A 176 32.17 -7.99 43.60
N ASP A 177 32.43 -6.73 43.21
CA ASP A 177 31.63 -5.59 43.64
C ASP A 177 30.39 -5.46 42.75
N THR A 178 29.22 -5.73 43.34
CA THR A 178 27.94 -5.65 42.63
C THR A 178 27.58 -4.25 42.11
N SER A 179 28.20 -3.19 42.63
CA SER A 179 28.04 -1.82 42.13
C SER A 179 28.68 -1.62 40.75
N GLN A 180 29.59 -2.53 40.37
CA GLN A 180 30.26 -2.54 39.07
C GLN A 180 29.56 -3.40 38.02
N ASN A 181 28.36 -3.91 38.33
CA ASN A 181 27.53 -4.54 37.30
C ASN A 181 27.10 -3.51 36.24
N PRO A 182 26.86 -3.94 35.00
CA PRO A 182 26.35 -3.08 33.95
C PRO A 182 25.07 -2.34 34.39
N THR A 183 25.05 -1.02 34.19
CA THR A 183 23.91 -0.14 34.51
C THR A 183 23.29 0.47 33.26
N TYR A 184 24.09 0.72 32.22
CA TYR A 184 23.60 1.17 30.93
C TYR A 184 24.54 0.76 29.79
N VAL A 185 24.02 0.79 28.57
CA VAL A 185 24.78 0.55 27.34
C VAL A 185 24.46 1.67 26.38
N ASP A 186 25.49 2.38 25.92
CA ASP A 186 25.32 3.28 24.78
C ASP A 186 25.51 2.49 23.48
N ALA A 187 24.51 2.52 22.58
CA ALA A 187 24.54 1.79 21.33
C ALA A 187 23.68 2.48 20.26
N PHE A 188 23.78 2.02 19.01
CA PHE A 188 22.83 2.41 17.98
C PHE A 188 21.70 1.41 17.90
N ILE A 189 20.47 1.91 17.88
CA ILE A 189 19.28 1.15 17.50
C ILE A 189 18.94 1.41 16.03
N TYR A 190 18.38 0.40 15.37
CA TYR A 190 17.83 0.55 14.04
C TYR A 190 16.44 1.18 14.12
N ILE A 191 16.21 2.25 13.36
CA ILE A 191 14.94 3.01 13.30
C ILE A 191 14.44 3.21 11.86
N GLY A 192 15.12 2.60 10.88
CA GLY A 192 14.73 2.60 9.47
C GLY A 192 13.66 1.56 9.14
N ASP A 193 13.31 1.47 7.86
CA ASP A 193 12.31 0.52 7.39
C ASP A 193 12.87 -0.91 7.34
N TYR A 194 12.09 -1.90 7.81
CA TYR A 194 12.42 -3.31 7.62
C TYR A 194 12.15 -3.77 6.18
N LEU A 195 12.75 -4.89 5.78
CA LEU A 195 12.71 -5.41 4.41
C LEU A 195 11.27 -5.56 3.89
N ASN A 196 10.33 -6.02 4.71
CA ASN A 196 8.92 -6.13 4.32
C ASN A 196 8.32 -4.77 3.91
N THR A 197 8.62 -3.70 4.63
CA THR A 197 8.16 -2.34 4.34
C THR A 197 8.80 -1.84 3.05
N VAL A 198 10.12 -1.99 2.89
CA VAL A 198 10.83 -1.59 1.68
C VAL A 198 10.31 -2.30 0.44
N VAL A 199 10.05 -3.61 0.52
CA VAL A 199 9.48 -4.40 -0.59
C VAL A 199 8.05 -3.96 -0.90
N THR A 200 7.23 -3.68 0.11
CA THR A 200 5.86 -3.19 -0.08
C THR A 200 5.85 -1.81 -0.75
N ASN A 201 6.75 -0.92 -0.34
CA ASN A 201 6.89 0.43 -0.90
C ASN A 201 7.52 0.43 -2.30
N SER A 202 8.34 -0.57 -2.62
CA SER A 202 8.98 -0.72 -3.93
C SER A 202 8.08 -1.36 -4.99
N ALA A 203 6.93 -1.91 -4.61
CA ALA A 203 5.96 -2.41 -5.57
C ALA A 203 5.39 -1.21 -6.35
N GLY A 204 5.92 -0.98 -7.55
CA GLY A 204 5.55 0.12 -8.46
C GLY A 204 4.08 0.05 -8.87
N GLY A 205 3.20 0.52 -7.99
CA GLY A 205 1.80 0.77 -8.27
C GLY A 205 1.64 2.05 -9.07
N ALA A 206 0.52 2.17 -9.79
CA ALA A 206 0.13 3.44 -10.38
C ALA A 206 -0.06 4.48 -9.25
N PRO A 207 0.61 5.65 -9.32
CA PRO A 207 0.45 6.73 -8.34
C PRO A 207 -1.01 7.04 -8.06
N THR A 208 -1.47 6.94 -6.80
CA THR A 208 -2.90 7.14 -6.44
C THR A 208 -3.46 8.50 -6.88
N GLY A 209 -2.63 9.54 -6.90
CA GLY A 209 -3.00 10.89 -7.34
C GLY A 209 -2.85 11.16 -8.84
N GLY A 210 -2.32 10.21 -9.61
CA GLY A 210 -2.20 10.36 -11.06
C GLY A 210 -3.55 10.37 -11.77
N GLU A 211 -3.64 11.07 -12.88
CA GLU A 211 -4.84 11.04 -13.73
C GLU A 211 -4.80 9.80 -14.63
N TYR A 212 -5.81 8.93 -14.49
CA TYR A 212 -5.97 7.72 -15.28
C TYR A 212 -7.37 7.64 -15.86
N VAL A 213 -7.49 7.05 -17.06
CA VAL A 213 -8.76 6.62 -17.62
C VAL A 213 -8.83 5.11 -17.52
N LEU A 214 -9.88 4.60 -16.88
CA LEU A 214 -10.06 3.18 -16.60
C LEU A 214 -11.31 2.64 -17.31
N GLY A 215 -11.27 1.37 -17.71
CA GLY A 215 -12.46 0.66 -18.20
C GLY A 215 -13.43 0.23 -17.09
N SER A 216 -12.99 0.30 -15.83
CA SER A 216 -13.79 -0.01 -14.64
C SER A 216 -13.28 0.77 -13.44
N ALA A 217 -14.13 0.98 -12.42
CA ALA A 217 -13.73 1.68 -11.21
C ALA A 217 -12.62 0.92 -10.44
N ASN A 218 -11.65 1.66 -9.91
CA ASN A 218 -10.63 1.14 -8.99
C ASN A 218 -10.57 2.05 -7.76
N GLY A 219 -10.87 1.51 -6.58
CA GLY A 219 -10.93 2.27 -5.32
C GLY A 219 -9.58 2.83 -4.85
N GLY A 220 -8.45 2.35 -5.40
CA GLY A 220 -7.10 2.78 -5.05
C GLY A 220 -6.55 3.95 -5.88
N LEU A 221 -7.30 4.44 -6.88
CA LEU A 221 -6.90 5.55 -7.76
C LEU A 221 -7.89 6.69 -7.62
N SER A 222 -7.67 7.57 -6.64
CA SER A 222 -8.63 8.62 -6.25
C SER A 222 -8.87 9.66 -7.36
N SER A 223 -7.88 9.86 -8.24
CA SER A 223 -7.97 10.77 -9.38
C SER A 223 -8.42 10.10 -10.68
N ALA A 224 -8.70 8.79 -10.69
CA ALA A 224 -9.10 8.11 -11.91
C ALA A 224 -10.49 8.55 -12.40
N ARG A 225 -10.72 8.40 -13.71
CA ARG A 225 -12.03 8.52 -14.35
C ARG A 225 -12.37 7.19 -15.01
N VAL A 226 -13.63 6.78 -14.88
CA VAL A 226 -14.13 5.60 -15.59
C VAL A 226 -14.70 6.04 -16.91
N LEU A 227 -14.28 5.38 -17.99
CA LEU A 227 -14.85 5.58 -19.32
C LEU A 227 -16.16 4.79 -19.39
N THR A 228 -17.29 5.51 -19.40
CA THR A 228 -18.63 4.92 -19.44
C THR A 228 -19.24 5.16 -20.82
N ALA A 229 -19.78 4.11 -21.44
CA ALA A 229 -20.52 4.23 -22.68
C ALA A 229 -21.84 4.98 -22.44
N GLY A 230 -22.08 6.03 -23.22
CA GLY A 230 -23.40 6.67 -23.29
C GLY A 230 -24.35 5.89 -24.21
N GLU A 231 -25.58 6.39 -24.36
CA GLU A 231 -26.53 5.86 -25.33
C GLU A 231 -25.95 5.93 -26.76
N GLY A 232 -26.20 4.90 -27.57
CA GLY A 232 -25.72 4.85 -28.96
C GLY A 232 -24.23 4.52 -29.11
N ILE A 233 -23.51 4.25 -28.01
CA ILE A 233 -22.09 3.92 -27.99
C ILE A 233 -21.91 2.56 -27.29
N SER A 234 -21.02 1.74 -27.83
CA SER A 234 -20.48 0.58 -27.13
C SER A 234 -18.98 0.75 -26.96
N ILE A 235 -18.51 0.42 -25.76
CA ILE A 235 -17.08 0.44 -25.42
C ILE A 235 -16.69 -0.98 -25.03
N THR A 236 -15.68 -1.53 -25.72
CA THR A 236 -15.19 -2.88 -25.47
C THR A 236 -13.71 -2.82 -25.11
N THR A 237 -13.38 -3.34 -23.92
CA THR A 237 -12.03 -3.33 -23.34
C THR A 237 -11.42 -4.73 -23.23
N ASN A 238 -12.13 -5.78 -23.69
CA ASN A 238 -11.73 -7.18 -23.53
C ASN A 238 -11.07 -7.82 -24.77
N ALA A 239 -10.89 -7.08 -25.87
CA ALA A 239 -10.44 -7.67 -27.14
C ALA A 239 -8.91 -7.79 -27.28
N SER A 240 -8.14 -6.98 -26.57
CA SER A 240 -6.67 -7.03 -26.51
C SER A 240 -6.16 -6.11 -25.39
N PRO A 241 -5.09 -6.45 -24.65
CA PRO A 241 -4.66 -5.73 -23.44
C PRO A 241 -4.18 -4.27 -23.66
N ARG A 242 -4.28 -3.74 -24.88
CA ARG A 242 -3.83 -2.38 -25.25
C ARG A 242 -4.80 -1.67 -26.19
N GLN A 243 -6.04 -2.15 -26.31
CA GLN A 243 -7.03 -1.55 -27.19
C GLN A 243 -8.31 -1.26 -26.43
N ILE A 244 -8.87 -0.09 -26.71
CA ILE A 244 -10.24 0.27 -26.38
C ILE A 244 -10.95 0.42 -27.71
N ILE A 245 -11.96 -0.41 -27.95
CA ILE A 245 -12.79 -0.31 -29.14
C ILE A 245 -14.02 0.52 -28.77
N VAL A 246 -14.26 1.59 -29.51
CA VAL A 246 -15.45 2.45 -29.37
C VAL A 246 -16.23 2.37 -30.67
N ASN A 247 -17.43 1.80 -30.61
CA ASN A 247 -18.33 1.71 -31.76
C ASN A 247 -19.59 2.52 -31.52
N SER A 248 -20.13 3.12 -32.59
CA SER A 248 -21.54 3.51 -32.59
C SER A 248 -22.39 2.24 -32.64
N THR A 249 -23.38 2.13 -31.75
CA THR A 249 -24.36 1.04 -31.77
C THR A 249 -25.53 1.34 -32.71
N GLY A 250 -25.40 2.37 -33.56
CA GLY A 250 -26.46 2.78 -34.46
C GLY A 250 -27.61 3.46 -33.73
N LEU A 251 -27.35 4.64 -33.16
CA LEU A 251 -28.40 5.67 -33.19
C LEU A 251 -28.72 5.86 -34.68
N THR A 252 -29.78 5.17 -35.08
CA THR A 252 -30.51 5.11 -36.34
C THR A 252 -30.08 6.19 -37.32
N SER A 253 -29.46 5.76 -38.42
CA SER A 253 -29.12 6.62 -39.55
C SER A 253 -30.37 7.38 -39.97
N ARG A 254 -30.39 8.70 -39.72
CA ARG A 254 -31.51 9.56 -40.13
C ARG A 254 -31.77 9.34 -41.62
N THR A 255 -32.90 8.73 -41.95
CA THR A 255 -33.26 8.48 -43.34
C THR A 255 -34.19 9.60 -43.79
N LYS A 256 -33.83 10.29 -44.87
CA LYS A 256 -34.62 11.37 -45.44
C LYS A 256 -34.96 11.05 -46.88
N ALA A 257 -36.25 11.05 -47.20
CA ALA A 257 -36.75 10.84 -48.56
C ALA A 257 -37.74 11.95 -48.93
N HIS A 258 -37.86 12.19 -50.24
CA HIS A 258 -38.80 13.12 -50.84
C HIS A 258 -39.54 12.40 -51.95
N TYR A 259 -40.86 12.59 -51.99
CA TYR A 259 -41.76 11.96 -52.94
C TYR A 259 -42.56 13.03 -53.65
N ASP A 260 -42.35 13.17 -54.95
CA ASP A 260 -43.16 14.04 -55.80
C ASP A 260 -44.48 13.33 -56.12
N VAL A 261 -45.61 14.01 -55.87
CA VAL A 261 -46.94 13.49 -56.14
C VAL A 261 -47.23 13.61 -57.64
N ALA A 262 -47.06 12.51 -58.36
CA ALA A 262 -47.16 12.48 -59.82
C ALA A 262 -48.60 12.62 -60.38
N ALA A 263 -49.62 12.39 -59.54
CA ALA A 263 -51.03 12.57 -59.88
C ALA A 263 -51.82 12.74 -58.58
N GLY A 264 -52.97 13.40 -58.61
CA GLY A 264 -53.78 13.62 -57.42
C GLY A 264 -54.11 12.32 -56.67
N PHE A 265 -53.89 12.31 -55.35
CA PHE A 265 -54.21 11.19 -54.45
C PHE A 265 -55.43 11.56 -53.60
N ASN A 266 -56.42 10.66 -53.55
CA ASN A 266 -57.61 10.85 -52.73
C ASN A 266 -57.29 10.67 -51.24
N ASN A 267 -58.03 11.36 -50.38
CA ASN A 267 -57.93 11.17 -48.94
C ASN A 267 -58.16 9.70 -48.55
N ALA A 268 -57.52 9.29 -47.45
CA ALA A 268 -57.59 7.92 -46.91
C ALA A 268 -57.22 6.80 -47.91
N THR A 269 -56.51 7.15 -48.99
CA THR A 269 -55.78 6.18 -49.81
C THR A 269 -54.33 6.19 -49.38
N ASN A 270 -53.74 5.00 -49.30
CA ASN A 270 -52.36 4.86 -48.86
C ASN A 270 -51.40 5.50 -49.89
N PHE A 271 -50.63 6.48 -49.44
CA PHE A 271 -49.52 7.04 -50.19
C PHE A 271 -48.23 6.30 -49.82
N ALA A 272 -47.72 5.49 -50.76
CA ALA A 272 -46.54 4.66 -50.53
C ALA A 272 -45.25 5.49 -50.55
N CYS A 273 -44.58 5.59 -49.41
CA CYS A 273 -43.26 6.20 -49.25
C CYS A 273 -42.16 5.16 -49.47
N THR A 274 -42.07 4.60 -50.69
CA THR A 274 -41.14 3.51 -51.01
C THR A 274 -39.69 3.86 -50.63
N GLY A 275 -39.00 2.91 -49.99
CA GLY A 275 -37.63 3.11 -49.50
C GLY A 275 -37.54 3.67 -48.07
N ILE A 276 -38.67 4.02 -47.45
CA ILE A 276 -38.79 4.22 -46.00
C ILE A 276 -39.49 3.00 -45.40
N ASN A 277 -39.07 2.58 -44.21
CA ASN A 277 -39.74 1.54 -43.43
C ASN A 277 -40.09 2.10 -42.05
N PHE A 278 -41.36 2.46 -41.83
CA PHE A 278 -41.82 3.04 -40.56
C PHE A 278 -41.75 2.07 -39.37
N SER A 279 -41.61 0.76 -39.63
CA SER A 279 -41.38 -0.22 -38.56
C SER A 279 -40.01 -0.08 -37.89
N ASP A 280 -39.01 0.51 -38.57
CA ASP A 280 -37.67 0.76 -38.01
C ASP A 280 -37.73 1.77 -36.84
N SER A 281 -38.72 2.69 -36.85
CA SER A 281 -39.02 3.60 -35.73
C SER A 281 -40.25 3.17 -34.92
N VAL A 282 -40.69 1.91 -35.06
CA VAL A 282 -41.84 1.32 -34.34
C VAL A 282 -43.12 2.15 -34.48
N TYR A 283 -43.28 2.85 -35.61
CA TYR A 283 -44.41 3.76 -35.84
C TYR A 283 -44.56 4.86 -34.76
N ASP A 284 -43.47 5.18 -34.04
CA ASP A 284 -43.46 6.24 -33.03
C ASP A 284 -43.41 7.61 -33.71
N ALA A 285 -44.49 8.37 -33.59
CA ALA A 285 -44.59 9.72 -34.16
C ALA A 285 -43.53 10.70 -33.62
N SER A 286 -42.89 10.42 -32.48
CA SER A 286 -41.77 11.23 -31.99
C SER A 286 -40.45 11.00 -32.76
N ARG A 287 -40.40 9.95 -33.59
CA ARG A 287 -39.26 9.55 -34.42
C ARG A 287 -39.54 9.65 -35.92
N ILE A 288 -40.73 10.13 -36.30
CA ILE A 288 -41.18 10.19 -37.69
C ILE A 288 -41.75 11.58 -37.95
N ASP A 289 -41.08 12.34 -38.81
CA ASP A 289 -41.61 13.61 -39.30
C ASP A 289 -42.06 13.45 -40.76
N ILE A 290 -43.31 13.83 -41.03
CA ILE A 290 -43.87 13.93 -42.38
C ILE A 290 -44.11 15.40 -42.71
N TYR A 291 -43.60 15.84 -43.85
CA TYR A 291 -43.74 17.19 -44.37
C TYR A 291 -44.53 17.17 -45.67
N LEU A 292 -45.38 18.17 -45.90
CA LEU A 292 -46.00 18.43 -47.19
C LEU A 292 -45.60 19.83 -47.66
N ASN A 293 -44.96 19.92 -48.82
CA ASN A 293 -44.48 21.19 -49.38
C ASN A 293 -43.64 22.00 -48.37
N GLY A 294 -42.87 21.30 -47.53
CA GLY A 294 -42.04 21.87 -46.47
C GLY A 294 -42.76 22.19 -45.15
N GLN A 295 -44.06 21.97 -45.04
CA GLN A 295 -44.82 22.13 -43.79
C GLN A 295 -44.88 20.83 -43.02
N LEU A 296 -44.47 20.83 -41.75
CA LEU A 296 -44.57 19.67 -40.87
C LEU A 296 -46.05 19.35 -40.58
N LEU A 297 -46.41 18.08 -40.75
CA LEU A 297 -47.75 17.57 -40.50
C LEU A 297 -47.82 16.84 -39.15
N ARG A 298 -49.02 16.77 -38.57
CA ARG A 298 -49.27 16.07 -37.31
C ARG A 298 -49.86 14.68 -37.55
N SER A 299 -49.25 13.67 -36.91
CA SER A 299 -49.73 12.28 -36.94
C SER A 299 -50.88 12.05 -35.95
N GLY A 300 -51.86 11.24 -36.36
CA GLY A 300 -52.91 10.65 -35.52
C GLY A 300 -54.29 10.70 -36.16
N SER A 301 -55.23 9.92 -35.63
CA SER A 301 -56.54 9.68 -36.26
C SER A 301 -57.42 10.94 -36.40
N SER A 302 -57.16 11.97 -35.60
CA SER A 302 -57.83 13.29 -35.64
C SER A 302 -56.96 14.41 -36.21
N TYR A 303 -55.82 14.08 -36.82
CA TYR A 303 -54.85 15.04 -37.35
C TYR A 303 -54.67 14.86 -38.87
N ASP A 304 -53.54 15.33 -39.40
CA ASP A 304 -53.30 15.49 -40.84
C ASP A 304 -53.12 14.15 -41.56
N TYR A 305 -52.50 13.17 -40.89
CA TYR A 305 -52.26 11.83 -41.44
C TYR A 305 -52.24 10.75 -40.34
N VAL A 306 -52.36 9.49 -40.75
CA VAL A 306 -51.99 8.32 -39.94
C VAL A 306 -51.03 7.43 -40.72
N LEU A 307 -50.15 6.72 -40.03
CA LEU A 307 -49.31 5.70 -40.67
C LEU A 307 -50.18 4.45 -40.93
N ALA A 308 -50.01 3.82 -42.09
CA ALA A 308 -50.85 2.69 -42.53
C ALA A 308 -50.68 1.42 -41.65
N GLY A 309 -49.62 1.38 -40.82
CA GLY A 309 -49.43 0.38 -39.77
C GLY A 309 -48.59 -0.84 -40.19
N PRO A 310 -48.59 -1.94 -39.41
CA PRO A 310 -47.65 -3.06 -39.59
C PRO A 310 -47.89 -3.91 -40.84
N THR A 311 -49.07 -3.81 -41.46
CA THR A 311 -49.39 -4.51 -42.72
C THR A 311 -48.93 -3.75 -43.96
N ASP A 312 -48.53 -2.48 -43.78
CA ASP A 312 -48.14 -1.57 -44.85
C ASP A 312 -47.07 -0.61 -44.31
N THR A 313 -45.82 -1.09 -44.36
CA THR A 313 -44.71 -0.55 -43.58
C THR A 313 -44.18 0.78 -44.10
N ASP A 314 -44.54 1.17 -45.31
CA ASP A 314 -44.12 2.41 -45.98
C ASP A 314 -45.30 3.35 -46.28
N GLY A 315 -46.49 3.03 -45.78
CA GLY A 315 -47.70 3.75 -46.10
C GLY A 315 -48.06 4.94 -45.18
N VAL A 316 -48.54 6.03 -45.78
CA VAL A 316 -49.10 7.20 -45.10
C VAL A 316 -50.51 7.48 -45.63
N ASP A 317 -51.50 7.48 -44.73
CA ASP A 317 -52.90 7.81 -45.05
C ASP A 317 -53.20 9.27 -44.69
N PHE A 318 -53.17 10.15 -45.69
CA PHE A 318 -53.52 11.56 -45.53
C PHE A 318 -55.03 11.75 -45.35
N LYS A 319 -55.44 12.69 -44.48
CA LYS A 319 -56.85 13.04 -44.25
C LYS A 319 -57.39 14.10 -45.20
N PHE A 320 -56.58 14.52 -46.18
CA PHE A 320 -56.91 15.44 -47.25
C PHE A 320 -56.34 14.90 -48.57
N ASN A 321 -56.82 15.45 -49.69
CA ASN A 321 -56.34 15.05 -51.01
C ASN A 321 -54.98 15.69 -51.28
N LEU A 322 -54.04 14.91 -51.80
CA LEU A 322 -52.80 15.45 -52.38
C LEU A 322 -53.07 15.82 -53.84
N LYS A 323 -52.42 16.88 -54.30
CA LYS A 323 -52.48 17.34 -55.69
C LYS A 323 -51.23 16.90 -56.44
N GLU A 324 -51.35 16.85 -57.75
CA GLU A 324 -50.18 16.82 -58.62
C GLU A 324 -49.25 17.99 -58.27
N ASP A 325 -47.93 17.74 -58.29
CA ASP A 325 -46.84 18.65 -57.90
C ASP A 325 -46.66 18.89 -56.38
N ASP A 326 -47.47 18.28 -55.51
CA ASP A 326 -47.15 18.26 -54.09
C ASP A 326 -45.89 17.44 -53.81
N VAL A 327 -45.12 17.81 -52.78
CA VAL A 327 -43.92 17.08 -52.34
C VAL A 327 -44.10 16.60 -50.90
N VAL A 328 -44.07 15.28 -50.70
CA VAL A 328 -44.08 14.65 -49.38
C VAL A 328 -42.63 14.39 -48.95
N GLY A 329 -42.20 15.04 -47.88
CA GLY A 329 -40.90 14.79 -47.25
C GLY A 329 -41.05 13.89 -46.04
N VAL A 330 -40.23 12.85 -45.92
CA VAL A 330 -40.23 11.93 -44.79
C VAL A 330 -38.87 11.93 -44.12
N VAL A 331 -38.84 12.10 -42.80
CA VAL A 331 -37.63 11.96 -41.99
C VAL A 331 -37.87 10.91 -40.92
N LEU A 332 -37.04 9.87 -40.94
CA LEU A 332 -37.05 8.77 -39.99
C LEU A 332 -35.82 8.89 -39.08
N PHE A 333 -36.05 8.83 -37.76
CA PHE A 333 -35.03 8.88 -36.72
C PHE A 333 -34.90 7.57 -35.95
#